data_AF-A0A923UWC1-F1
#
_entry.id   AF-A0A923UWC1-F1
#
_cell.length_a   1.000
_cell.length_b   1.000
_cell.length_c   1.000
_cell.angle_alpha   90.00
_cell.angle_beta   90.00
_cell.angle_gamma   90.00
#
_symmetry.space_group_name_H-M   'P 1'
#
loop_
_entity.id
_entity.type
_entity.pdbx_description
1 polymer ?
#
loop_
_entity_poly.entity_id
_entity_poly.type
_entity_poly.pdbx_seq_one_letter_code
_entity_poly.pdbx_strand_id
1 'polypeptide(L)' 'MTPLLSDAGRARLDSIVRPGVLCVFDFDGTLAPIVPQPNQACLPAPVLTRLVALQQVTR' A
#
# COMPACT_ATOMS: atom_id res chain seq x y z
N MET A 1 3.45 13.63 16.51
CA MET A 1 3.08 12.80 15.34
C MET A 1 2.42 11.53 15.85
N THR A 2 1.20 11.21 15.40
CA THR A 2 0.54 9.95 15.79
C THR A 2 1.09 8.82 14.92
N PRO A 3 1.67 7.74 15.49
CA PRO A 3 2.16 6.62 14.71
C PRO A 3 1.03 5.99 13.89
N LEU A 4 1.29 5.70 12.61
CA LEU A 4 0.26 5.23 11.68
C LEU A 4 -0.44 3.95 12.14
N LEU A 5 0.31 3.03 12.76
CA LEU A 5 -0.20 1.72 13.20
C LEU A 5 -0.67 1.69 14.67
N SER A 6 -0.62 2.82 15.39
CA SER A 6 -1.27 2.96 16.70
C SER A 6 -2.79 2.95 16.57
N ASP A 7 -3.51 2.70 17.66
CA ASP A 7 -4.98 2.69 17.64
C ASP A 7 -5.58 3.99 17.09
N ALA A 8 -5.03 5.13 17.52
CA ALA A 8 -5.44 6.44 17.00
C ALA A 8 -5.07 6.64 15.52
N GLY A 9 -3.96 6.07 15.06
CA GLY A 9 -3.55 6.11 13.65
C GLY A 9 -4.46 5.25 12.77
N ARG A 10 -4.83 4.05 13.24
CA ARG A 10 -5.76 3.14 12.56
C ARG A 10 -7.17 3.74 12.46
N ALA A 11 -7.69 4.28 13.56
CA ALA A 11 -8.99 4.96 13.55
C ALA A 11 -9.03 6.12 12.53
N ARG A 12 -7.90 6.85 12.39
CA ARG A 12 -7.78 7.89 11.36
C ARG A 12 -7.72 7.32 9.95
N LEU A 13 -6.99 6.23 9.72
CA LEU A 13 -6.98 5.55 8.42
C LEU A 13 -8.38 5.08 8.02
N ASP A 14 -9.13 4.48 8.94
CA ASP A 14 -10.49 4.00 8.69
C ASP A 14 -11.43 5.13 8.27
N SER A 15 -11.23 6.35 8.79
CA SER A 15 -12.00 7.53 8.37
C SER A 15 -11.71 8.01 6.94
N ILE A 16 -10.54 7.65 6.39
CA ILE A 16 -10.05 8.10 5.08
C ILE A 16 -10.28 7.04 4.00
N VAL A 17 -10.11 5.76 4.34
CA VAL A 17 -10.28 4.63 3.44
C VAL A 17 -11.77 4.34 3.27
N ARG A 18 -12.34 4.91 2.21
CA ARG A 18 -13.75 4.77 1.82
C ARG A 18 -13.86 4.41 0.35
N PRO A 19 -15.02 3.88 -0.11
CA PRO A 19 -15.28 3.66 -1.53
C PRO A 19 -14.90 4.88 -2.39
N GLY A 20 -14.20 4.63 -3.50
CA GLY A 20 -13.68 5.69 -4.39
C GLY A 20 -12.43 6.42 -3.90
N VAL A 21 -11.76 5.98 -2.84
CA VAL A 21 -10.45 6.53 -2.46
C VAL A 21 -9.41 6.25 -3.55
N LEU A 22 -8.65 7.28 -3.94
CA LEU A 22 -7.53 7.11 -4.86
C LEU A 22 -6.27 6.75 -4.08
N CYS A 23 -5.73 5.55 -4.32
CA CYS A 23 -4.46 5.12 -3.76
C CYS A 23 -3.35 5.20 -4.82
N VAL A 24 -2.31 5.98 -4.55
CA VAL A 24 -1.14 6.12 -5.41
C VAL A 24 0.07 5.60 -4.66
N PHE A 25 0.82 4.69 -5.28
CA PHE A 25 1.98 4.06 -4.70
C PHE A 25 3.19 4.28 -5.61
N ASP A 26 4.32 4.61 -5.02
CA ASP A 26 5.62 4.45 -5.66
C ASP A 26 5.98 2.96 -5.78
N PHE A 27 6.93 2.61 -6.64
CA PHE A 27 7.30 1.21 -6.89
C PHE A 27 8.54 0.76 -6.11
N ASP A 28 9.74 1.22 -6.48
CA ASP A 28 11.00 0.76 -5.90
C ASP A 28 11.19 1.27 -4.47
N GLY A 29 11.47 0.36 -3.53
CA GLY A 29 11.56 0.66 -2.10
C GLY A 29 10.22 0.87 -1.40
N THR A 30 9.11 0.88 -2.15
CA THR A 30 7.74 0.99 -1.61
C THR A 30 6.97 -0.32 -1.79
N LEU A 31 6.74 -0.75 -3.04
CA LEU A 31 6.05 -1.99 -3.37
C LEU A 31 7.01 -3.14 -3.69
N ALA A 32 8.17 -2.83 -4.25
CA ALA A 32 9.24 -3.79 -4.55
C ALA A 32 10.49 -3.46 -3.71
N PRO A 33 11.28 -4.45 -3.28
CA PRO A 33 12.56 -4.19 -2.61
C PRO A 33 13.54 -3.43 -3.51
N ILE A 34 14.37 -2.56 -2.92
CA ILE A 34 15.49 -1.94 -3.65
C ILE A 34 16.53 -3.03 -3.93
N VAL A 35 16.91 -3.18 -5.20
CA VAL A 35 17.82 -4.20 -5.70
C VAL A 35 18.92 -3.60 -6.58
N PRO A 36 20.08 -4.27 -6.75
CA PRO A 36 21.19 -3.71 -7.53
C PRO A 36 20.92 -3.58 -9.04
N GLN A 37 20.07 -4.44 -9.62
CA GLN A 37 19.73 -4.41 -11.04
C GLN A 37 18.24 -4.09 -11.25
N PRO A 38 17.87 -3.10 -12.08
CA PRO A 38 16.47 -2.67 -12.22
C PRO A 38 15.50 -3.78 -12.65
N ASN A 39 15.93 -4.71 -13.49
CA ASN A 39 15.11 -5.83 -13.95
C ASN A 39 14.82 -6.91 -12.89
N GLN A 40 15.48 -6.82 -11.72
CA GLN A 40 15.22 -7.68 -10.57
C GLN A 40 14.16 -7.11 -9.64
N ALA A 41 13.74 -5.85 -9.84
CA ALA A 41 12.73 -5.20 -9.04
C ALA A 41 11.35 -5.81 -9.34
N CYS A 42 11.01 -6.82 -8.55
CA CYS A 42 9.80 -7.60 -8.71
C CYS A 42 8.88 -7.38 -7.51
N LEU A 43 7.58 -7.28 -7.80
CA LEU A 43 6.58 -7.13 -6.76
C LEU A 43 6.41 -8.47 -6.00
N PRO A 44 6.60 -8.51 -4.67
CA PRO A 44 6.42 -9.74 -3.91
C PRO A 44 4.98 -10.24 -3.97
N ALA A 45 4.78 -11.56 -4.10
CA ALA A 45 3.45 -12.15 -4.21
C ALA A 45 2.46 -11.73 -3.09
N PRO A 46 2.87 -11.60 -1.81
CA PRO A 46 1.97 -11.11 -0.76
C PRO A 46 1.52 -9.67 -0.97
N VAL A 47 2.35 -8.82 -1.58
CA VAL A 47 2.01 -7.43 -1.91
C VAL A 47 1.01 -7.41 -3.06
N LEU A 48 1.22 -8.24 -4.10
CA LEU A 48 0.31 -8.34 -5.24
C LEU A 48 -1.11 -8.70 -4.80
N THR A 49 -1.24 -9.74 -3.98
CA THR A 49 -2.53 -10.19 -3.45
C THR A 49 -3.26 -9.06 -2.71
N ARG A 50 -2.53 -8.24 -1.95
CA ARG A 50 -3.11 -7.10 -1.21
C ARG A 50 -3.52 -5.96 -2.13
N LEU A 51 -2.75 -5.66 -3.17
CA LEU A 51 -3.10 -4.64 -4.17
C LEU A 51 -4.39 -5.03 -4.93
N VAL A 52 -4.53 -6.30 -5.29
CA VAL A 52 -5.76 -6.82 -5.92
C VAL A 52 -6.96 -6.68 -4.98
N ALA A 53 -6.79 -6.99 -3.68
CA ALA A 53 -7.86 -6.81 -2.70
C ALA A 53 -8.25 -5.33 -2.53
N LEU A 54 -7.28 -4.41 -2.54
CA LEU A 54 -7.52 -2.97 -2.45
C LEU A 54 -8.36 -2.42 -3.61
N GLN A 55 -8.27 -3.00 -4.81
CA GLN A 55 -9.10 -2.58 -5.95
C GLN A 55 -10.60 -2.69 -5.69
N GLN A 56 -11.03 -3.55 -4.76
CA GLN A 56 -12.44 -3.69 -4.40
C GLN A 56 -12.94 -2.51 -3.55
N VAL A 57 -12.04 -1.78 -2.89
CA VAL A 57 -12.35 -0.63 -2.03
C VAL A 57 -12.23 0.69 -2.78
N THR A 58 -11.49 0.74 -3.89
CA THR A 58 -11.31 1.96 -4.69
C THR A 58 -12.30 2.09 -5.85
N ARG A 59 -13.16 1.08 -6.07
CA ARG A 59 -14.25 1.11 -7.06
C ARG A 59 -15.50 1.79 -6.52
#